data_AF-A0A1V2IAZ5-F1
#
_entry.id   AF-A0A1V2IAZ5-F1
#
_cell.length_a   1.000
_cell.length_b   1.000
_cell.length_c   1.000
_cell.angle_alpha   90.00
_cell.angle_beta   90.00
_cell.angle_gamma   90.00
#
_symmetry.space_group_name_H-M   'P 1'
#
loop_
_entity.id
_entity.type
_entity.pdbx_description
1 polymer ?
#
loop_
_entity_poly.entity_id
_entity_poly.type
_entity_poly.pdbx_seq_one_letter_code
_entity_poly.pdbx_strand_id
1 'polypeptide(L)'
;MVTSVSAVNDAGAMVIGRAGPTGTEFYYLASGAQPVPLTFEGAPIEPSLLNNAGQVVGLVVDRARDQPPRLVRWQGGRGIILPVHGDQIIPEDLNDRGQVTAITVIHRPGSAQDSDAATTRRAYLIDGTTAVDLGMDPDANERNLYLNEAGQVAGLAFADSGSARRGFLWERGGLTTFDTGPTTHPVVMGINDSGQVAGLVLNDDDSPSGAHPIFRPAFRWRSGTMTALDTRGGGAGPVRINHSGQVAGVVTDASGSARDVVVWSSAPEAHPTRLGIVDADHVVAINDQGDVLLSSITGPTASPGGYLWHDNQLITLATLGGLAADPGGLSADGLVVGASTSTDGAWHATAWPPTPTPDRPGPS
;
A
#
# COMPACT_ATOMS: atom_id res chain seq x y z
N MET A 1 -6.76 12.22 23.16
CA MET A 1 -5.51 12.33 22.40
C MET A 1 -5.65 11.41 21.22
N VAL A 2 -5.54 11.90 19.99
CA VAL A 2 -5.51 11.04 18.79
C VAL A 2 -4.19 10.31 18.81
N THR A 3 -4.24 8.98 18.80
CA THR A 3 -3.07 8.11 18.95
C THR A 3 -2.57 7.58 17.60
N SER A 4 -3.38 7.68 16.54
CA SER A 4 -2.99 7.33 15.16
C SER A 4 -3.92 7.99 14.13
N VAL A 5 -3.39 8.30 12.94
CA VAL A 5 -4.15 8.38 11.67
C VAL A 5 -3.69 7.17 10.88
N SER A 6 -4.61 6.29 10.50
CA SER A 6 -4.26 5.04 9.81
C SER A 6 -4.42 5.13 8.28
N ALA A 7 -5.16 6.12 7.78
CA ALA A 7 -5.37 6.36 6.35
C ALA A 7 -5.91 7.78 6.08
N VAL A 8 -5.67 8.30 4.87
CA VAL A 8 -6.32 9.49 4.29
C VAL A 8 -6.81 9.16 2.89
N ASN A 9 -7.84 9.87 2.43
CA ASN A 9 -8.27 9.82 1.04
C ASN A 9 -8.14 11.19 0.35
N ASP A 10 -8.39 11.24 -0.95
CA ASP A 10 -8.28 12.44 -1.77
C ASP A 10 -9.29 13.55 -1.40
N ALA A 11 -10.32 13.22 -0.62
CA ALA A 11 -11.24 14.21 -0.06
C ALA A 11 -10.76 14.79 1.29
N GLY A 12 -9.56 14.42 1.73
CA GLY A 12 -9.00 14.79 3.03
C GLY A 12 -9.71 14.15 4.22
N ALA A 13 -10.51 13.10 3.99
CA ALA A 13 -11.10 12.32 5.06
C ALA A 13 -10.06 11.35 5.63
N MET A 14 -10.15 11.09 6.93
CA MET A 14 -9.15 10.31 7.67
C MET A 14 -9.81 9.28 8.56
N VAL A 15 -9.09 8.20 8.83
CA VAL A 15 -9.39 7.29 9.93
C VAL A 15 -8.46 7.59 11.09
N ILE A 16 -9.04 7.86 12.27
CA ILE A 16 -8.29 8.22 13.46
C ILE A 16 -8.56 7.24 14.61
N GLY A 17 -7.50 6.87 15.32
CA GLY A 17 -7.56 6.09 16.55
C GLY A 17 -7.42 6.99 17.79
N ARG A 18 -8.13 6.65 18.86
CA ARG A 18 -8.01 7.29 20.16
C ARG A 18 -8.00 6.23 21.26
N ALA A 19 -7.10 6.37 22.25
CA ALA A 19 -7.18 5.60 23.47
C ALA A 19 -8.47 5.94 24.25
N GLY A 20 -9.34 4.95 24.41
CA GLY A 20 -10.55 4.99 25.22
C GLY A 20 -10.44 4.17 26.51
N PRO A 21 -11.46 4.23 27.39
CA PRO A 21 -11.42 3.57 28.71
C PRO A 21 -11.32 2.04 28.65
N THR A 22 -11.78 1.43 27.55
CA THR A 22 -11.88 -0.03 27.40
C THR A 22 -11.08 -0.55 26.19
N GLY A 23 -10.16 0.25 25.65
CA GLY A 23 -9.39 -0.06 24.44
C GLY A 23 -9.36 1.11 23.46
N THR A 24 -8.82 0.86 22.26
CA THR A 24 -8.76 1.85 21.19
C THR A 24 -10.14 2.03 20.55
N GLU A 25 -10.56 3.28 20.40
CA GLU A 25 -11.75 3.68 19.65
C GLU A 25 -11.33 4.27 18.31
N PHE A 26 -12.06 3.95 17.24
CA PHE A 26 -11.77 4.42 15.90
C PHE A 26 -12.88 5.33 15.38
N TYR A 27 -12.50 6.36 14.63
CA TYR A 27 -13.41 7.35 14.09
C TYR A 27 -13.07 7.66 12.65
N TYR A 28 -14.11 7.91 11.85
CA TYR A 28 -14.00 8.53 10.55
C TYR A 28 -14.11 10.05 10.72
N LEU A 29 -13.17 10.79 10.15
CA LEU A 29 -13.13 12.25 10.20
C LEU A 29 -13.17 12.77 8.76
N ALA A 30 -14.32 13.27 8.31
CA ALA A 30 -14.39 14.04 7.07
C ALA A 30 -13.76 15.43 7.25
N SER A 31 -13.23 16.00 6.18
CA SER A 31 -12.63 17.34 6.19
C SER A 31 -13.62 18.38 6.76
N GLY A 32 -13.17 19.11 7.79
CA GLY A 32 -13.97 20.13 8.47
C GLY A 32 -15.18 19.63 9.28
N ALA A 33 -15.36 18.31 9.42
CA ALA A 33 -16.50 17.71 10.11
C ALA A 33 -16.17 17.23 11.53
N GLN A 34 -17.20 16.87 12.29
CA GLN A 34 -17.04 16.17 13.57
C GLN A 34 -16.68 14.69 13.34
N PRO A 35 -15.84 14.08 14.19
CA PRO A 35 -15.53 12.65 14.11
C PRO A 35 -16.79 11.78 14.28
N VAL A 36 -16.93 10.76 13.43
CA VAL A 36 -18.01 9.77 13.48
C VAL A 36 -17.44 8.42 13.95
N PRO A 37 -17.99 7.81 15.02
CA PRO A 37 -17.50 6.51 15.49
C PRO A 37 -17.60 5.42 14.43
N LEU A 38 -16.52 4.67 14.22
CA LEU A 38 -16.49 3.49 13.37
C LEU A 38 -17.01 2.29 14.17
N THR A 39 -18.32 2.09 14.09
CA THR A 39 -19.00 0.98 14.77
C THR A 39 -19.96 0.25 13.84
N PHE A 40 -20.20 -1.03 14.13
CA PHE A 40 -21.20 -1.88 13.50
C PHE A 40 -21.97 -2.62 14.60
N GLU A 41 -23.29 -2.44 14.64
CA GLU A 41 -24.16 -3.02 15.69
C GLU A 41 -23.68 -2.70 17.13
N GLY A 42 -23.07 -1.52 17.31
CA GLY A 42 -22.53 -1.07 18.60
C GLY A 42 -21.15 -1.63 18.94
N ALA A 43 -20.60 -2.57 18.15
CA ALA A 43 -19.23 -3.03 18.30
C ALA A 43 -18.25 -2.14 17.51
N PRO A 44 -17.03 -1.89 18.01
CA PRO A 44 -16.03 -1.15 17.26
C PRO A 44 -15.58 -1.92 16.02
N ILE A 45 -15.34 -1.18 14.93
CA ILE A 45 -14.66 -1.69 13.74
C ILE A 45 -13.18 -1.35 13.90
N GLU A 46 -12.31 -2.35 13.77
CA GLU A 46 -10.86 -2.17 13.63
C GLU A 46 -10.55 -1.86 12.15
N PRO A 47 -10.32 -0.59 11.78
CA PRO A 47 -10.21 -0.19 10.39
C PRO A 47 -8.89 -0.64 9.79
N SER A 48 -8.91 -1.01 8.52
CA SER A 48 -7.74 -1.42 7.74
C SER A 48 -7.56 -0.59 6.48
N LEU A 49 -8.66 -0.21 5.81
CA LEU A 49 -8.63 0.45 4.51
C LEU A 49 -9.62 1.63 4.48
N LEU A 50 -9.30 2.65 3.71
CA LEU A 50 -10.14 3.82 3.41
C LEU A 50 -9.98 4.15 1.92
N ASN A 51 -11.07 4.42 1.21
CA ASN A 51 -11.05 4.88 -0.19
C ASN A 51 -11.58 6.32 -0.35
N ASN A 52 -11.52 6.86 -1.56
CA ASN A 52 -11.98 8.21 -1.89
C ASN A 52 -13.50 8.35 -1.88
N ALA A 53 -14.24 7.24 -1.99
CA ALA A 53 -15.68 7.20 -1.77
C ALA A 53 -16.08 7.35 -0.28
N GLY A 54 -15.11 7.47 0.64
CA GLY A 54 -15.34 7.62 2.08
C GLY A 54 -15.84 6.33 2.73
N GLN A 55 -15.50 5.19 2.14
CA GLN A 55 -15.79 3.86 2.67
C GLN A 55 -14.60 3.39 3.48
N VAL A 56 -14.88 2.82 4.66
CA VAL A 56 -13.88 2.23 5.53
C VAL A 56 -14.12 0.73 5.59
N VAL A 57 -13.08 -0.06 5.35
CA VAL A 57 -13.14 -1.52 5.53
C VAL A 57 -12.33 -1.89 6.75
N GLY A 58 -12.89 -2.76 7.57
CA GLY A 58 -12.24 -3.22 8.80
C GLY A 58 -12.89 -4.47 9.35
N LEU A 59 -12.28 -4.98 10.42
CA LEU A 59 -12.76 -6.18 11.10
C LEU A 59 -13.58 -5.81 12.33
N VAL A 60 -14.66 -6.55 12.55
CA VAL A 60 -15.34 -6.60 13.85
C VAL A 60 -14.99 -7.95 14.48
N VAL A 61 -14.32 -7.89 15.62
CA VAL A 61 -13.94 -9.06 16.41
C VAL A 61 -14.79 -9.08 17.68
N ASP A 62 -15.38 -10.22 18.01
CA ASP A 62 -16.08 -10.36 19.28
C ASP A 62 -15.08 -10.20 20.43
N ARG A 63 -15.46 -9.46 21.49
CA ARG A 63 -14.62 -9.28 22.68
C ARG A 63 -14.31 -10.61 23.37
N ALA A 64 -15.22 -11.58 23.30
CA ALA A 64 -14.99 -12.93 23.80
C ALA A 64 -14.08 -13.76 22.87
N ARG A 65 -13.87 -13.33 21.62
CA ARG A 65 -13.13 -14.03 20.55
C ARG A 65 -13.60 -15.47 20.33
N ASP A 66 -14.86 -15.74 20.62
CA ASP A 66 -15.54 -17.03 20.46
C ASP A 66 -16.17 -17.19 19.07
N GLN A 67 -16.39 -16.07 18.37
CA GLN A 67 -16.85 -16.04 16.98
C GLN A 67 -15.71 -15.64 16.03
N PRO A 68 -15.72 -16.15 14.79
CA PRO A 68 -14.79 -15.73 13.76
C PRO A 68 -14.94 -14.22 13.47
N PRO A 69 -13.86 -13.55 13.03
CA PRO A 69 -13.91 -12.14 12.68
C PRO A 69 -14.89 -11.89 11.53
N ARG A 70 -15.55 -10.73 11.53
CA ARG A 70 -16.44 -10.30 10.44
C ARG A 70 -15.82 -9.13 9.70
N LEU A 71 -15.68 -9.25 8.39
CA LEU A 71 -15.25 -8.16 7.54
C LEU A 71 -16.42 -7.22 7.27
N VAL A 72 -16.26 -5.94 7.59
CA VAL A 72 -17.31 -4.93 7.47
C VAL A 72 -16.83 -3.80 6.57
N ARG A 73 -17.70 -3.39 5.63
CA ARG A 73 -17.56 -2.13 4.90
C ARG A 73 -18.51 -1.11 5.50
N TRP A 74 -17.97 -0.03 6.04
CA TRP A 74 -18.67 1.08 6.66
C TRP A 74 -18.68 2.29 5.75
N GLN A 75 -19.82 3.00 5.68
CA GLN A 75 -19.95 4.27 4.99
C GLN A 75 -21.07 5.10 5.63
N GLY A 76 -20.78 6.35 5.98
CA GLY A 76 -21.80 7.31 6.45
C GLY A 76 -22.61 6.84 7.67
N GLY A 77 -21.98 6.12 8.61
CA GLY A 77 -22.63 5.61 9.82
C GLY A 77 -23.35 4.27 9.65
N ARG A 78 -23.28 3.65 8.46
CA ARG A 78 -23.88 2.33 8.19
C ARG A 78 -22.79 1.35 7.79
N GLY A 79 -22.80 0.15 8.38
CA GLY A 79 -21.94 -0.95 7.97
C GLY A 79 -22.72 -2.06 7.28
N ILE A 80 -22.06 -2.75 6.37
CA ILE A 80 -22.53 -4.03 5.80
C ILE A 80 -21.47 -5.10 6.06
N ILE A 81 -21.91 -6.33 6.31
CA ILE A 81 -21.01 -7.49 6.39
C ILE A 81 -20.67 -7.89 4.95
N LEU A 82 -19.37 -8.02 4.67
CA LEU A 82 -18.88 -8.54 3.41
C LEU A 82 -18.94 -10.08 3.44
N PRO A 83 -19.40 -10.75 2.36
CA PRO A 83 -19.72 -12.19 2.34
C PRO A 83 -18.47 -13.08 2.25
N VAL A 84 -17.56 -12.95 3.22
CA VAL A 84 -16.32 -13.74 3.31
C VAL A 84 -16.13 -14.24 4.75
N HIS A 85 -15.61 -15.45 4.89
CA HIS A 85 -15.48 -16.12 6.18
C HIS A 85 -14.15 -16.87 6.29
N GLY A 86 -13.61 -16.93 7.50
CA GLY A 86 -12.40 -17.67 7.85
C GLY A 86 -12.09 -17.49 9.32
N ASP A 87 -11.16 -18.30 9.84
CA ASP A 87 -10.64 -18.11 11.21
C ASP A 87 -9.85 -16.80 11.28
N GLN A 88 -9.20 -16.44 10.17
CA GLN A 88 -8.56 -15.16 9.96
C GLN A 88 -9.04 -14.56 8.63
N ILE A 89 -9.26 -13.25 8.61
CA ILE A 89 -9.56 -12.47 7.41
C ILE A 89 -8.58 -11.31 7.38
N ILE A 90 -7.86 -11.16 6.27
CA ILE A 90 -6.86 -10.13 6.06
C ILE A 90 -7.33 -9.28 4.89
N PRO A 91 -7.95 -8.11 5.12
CA PRO A 91 -8.28 -7.18 4.04
C PRO A 91 -6.99 -6.59 3.47
N GLU A 92 -6.84 -6.68 2.16
CA GLU A 92 -5.63 -6.34 1.42
C GLU A 92 -5.74 -4.98 0.77
N ASP A 93 -6.79 -4.74 -0.02
CA ASP A 93 -6.98 -3.51 -0.79
C ASP A 93 -8.46 -3.19 -1.01
N LEU A 94 -8.77 -1.92 -1.29
CA LEU A 94 -10.12 -1.37 -1.46
C LEU A 94 -10.11 -0.28 -2.55
N ASN A 95 -10.91 -0.46 -3.59
CA ASN A 95 -11.10 0.55 -4.63
C ASN A 95 -12.31 1.47 -4.37
N ASP A 96 -12.46 2.55 -5.13
CA ASP A 96 -13.52 3.56 -4.97
C ASP A 96 -14.92 3.04 -5.34
N ARG A 97 -15.00 1.96 -6.11
CA ARG A 97 -16.25 1.22 -6.32
C ARG A 97 -16.67 0.38 -5.11
N GLY A 98 -15.84 0.33 -4.07
CA GLY A 98 -16.08 -0.39 -2.83
C GLY A 98 -15.78 -1.87 -2.92
N GLN A 99 -15.09 -2.33 -3.96
CA GLN A 99 -14.62 -3.70 -4.02
C GLN A 99 -13.42 -3.88 -3.10
N VAL A 100 -13.32 -5.06 -2.50
CA VAL A 100 -12.28 -5.39 -1.51
C VAL A 100 -11.56 -6.66 -1.93
N THR A 101 -10.24 -6.64 -1.89
CA THR A 101 -9.45 -7.87 -1.88
C THR A 101 -9.23 -8.32 -0.44
N ALA A 102 -9.34 -9.62 -0.20
CA ALA A 102 -9.04 -10.17 1.12
C ALA A 102 -8.48 -11.58 1.02
N ILE A 103 -7.59 -11.92 1.95
CA ILE A 103 -7.12 -13.29 2.16
C ILE A 103 -7.87 -13.88 3.36
N THR A 104 -8.39 -15.10 3.21
CA THR A 104 -8.94 -15.87 4.32
C THR A 104 -8.03 -17.03 4.66
N VAL A 105 -7.89 -17.31 5.96
CA VAL A 105 -7.21 -18.51 6.46
C VAL A 105 -8.22 -19.36 7.21
N ILE A 106 -8.28 -20.65 6.87
CA ILE A 106 -9.10 -21.65 7.55
C ILE A 106 -8.17 -22.76 8.06
N HIS A 107 -8.20 -23.04 9.36
CA HIS A 107 -7.46 -24.13 9.99
C HIS A 107 -8.27 -25.42 9.90
N ARG A 108 -7.60 -26.53 9.54
CA ARG A 108 -8.21 -27.85 9.55
C ARG A 108 -8.43 -28.30 11.01
N PRO A 109 -9.61 -28.84 11.35
CA PRO A 109 -9.85 -29.40 12.68
C PRO A 109 -8.88 -30.57 12.97
N GLY A 110 -8.19 -30.52 14.12
CA GLY A 110 -7.34 -31.61 14.61
C GLY A 110 -5.88 -31.61 14.15
N SER A 111 -5.43 -30.61 13.39
CA SER A 111 -4.01 -30.40 13.09
C SER A 111 -3.32 -29.48 14.09
N ALA A 112 -2.02 -29.67 14.30
CA ALA A 112 -1.21 -28.76 15.13
C ALA A 112 -1.26 -27.34 14.54
N GLN A 113 -1.35 -26.34 15.43
CA GLN A 113 -1.63 -24.93 15.12
C GLN A 113 -0.59 -24.26 14.18
N ASP A 114 0.59 -24.87 13.98
CA ASP A 114 1.77 -24.21 13.40
C ASP A 114 2.37 -24.92 12.16
N SER A 115 1.59 -25.69 11.39
CA SER A 115 2.09 -26.24 10.11
C SER A 115 1.32 -25.68 8.91
N ASP A 116 2.01 -25.28 7.84
CA ASP A 116 1.36 -24.86 6.59
C ASP A 116 0.40 -25.92 6.01
N ALA A 117 0.63 -27.20 6.32
CA ALA A 117 -0.27 -28.31 5.97
C ALA A 117 -1.62 -28.30 6.73
N ALA A 118 -1.74 -27.48 7.77
CA ALA A 118 -2.93 -27.36 8.62
C ALA A 118 -3.89 -26.24 8.17
N THR A 119 -3.48 -25.36 7.25
CA THR A 119 -4.29 -24.20 6.85
C THR A 119 -4.64 -24.22 5.38
N THR A 120 -5.82 -23.72 5.03
CA THR A 120 -6.20 -23.42 3.65
C THR A 120 -6.32 -21.92 3.50
N ARG A 121 -5.54 -21.36 2.59
CA ARG A 121 -5.53 -19.94 2.26
C ARG A 121 -6.24 -19.72 0.93
N ARG A 122 -7.04 -18.67 0.86
CA ARG A 122 -7.76 -18.27 -0.36
C ARG A 122 -7.80 -16.76 -0.47
N ALA A 123 -7.58 -16.27 -1.68
CA ALA A 123 -7.72 -14.87 -2.02
C ALA A 123 -9.09 -14.62 -2.65
N TYR A 124 -9.74 -13.53 -2.26
CA TYR A 124 -11.06 -13.16 -2.75
C TYR A 124 -11.08 -11.74 -3.29
N LEU A 125 -11.92 -11.51 -4.31
CA LEU A 125 -12.46 -10.20 -4.66
C LEU A 125 -13.93 -10.12 -4.22
N ILE A 126 -14.27 -9.08 -3.48
CA ILE A 126 -15.58 -8.94 -2.83
C ILE A 126 -16.24 -7.64 -3.28
N ASP A 127 -17.47 -7.68 -3.82
CA ASP A 127 -18.17 -6.51 -4.37
C ASP A 127 -19.28 -5.93 -3.45
N GLY A 128 -19.34 -6.41 -2.21
CA GLY A 128 -20.37 -6.07 -1.23
C GLY A 128 -21.47 -7.12 -1.09
N THR A 129 -21.77 -7.87 -2.15
CA THR A 129 -22.82 -8.90 -2.15
C THR A 129 -22.30 -10.28 -2.56
N THR A 130 -21.21 -10.32 -3.30
CA THR A 130 -20.58 -11.53 -3.81
C THR A 130 -19.11 -11.53 -3.40
N ALA A 131 -18.60 -12.70 -3.02
CA ALA A 131 -17.18 -12.97 -2.90
C ALA A 131 -16.79 -13.97 -4.00
N VAL A 132 -15.79 -13.60 -4.79
CA VAL A 132 -15.23 -14.43 -5.86
C VAL A 132 -13.89 -14.96 -5.40
N ASP A 133 -13.76 -16.28 -5.26
CA ASP A 133 -12.47 -16.94 -5.05
C ASP A 133 -11.64 -16.75 -6.32
N LEU A 134 -10.44 -16.17 -6.17
CA LEU A 134 -9.53 -15.90 -7.27
C LEU A 134 -8.87 -17.18 -7.82
N GLY A 135 -9.02 -18.32 -7.12
CA GLY A 135 -8.55 -19.63 -7.55
C GLY A 135 -7.05 -19.83 -7.36
N MET A 136 -6.46 -19.19 -6.35
CA MET A 136 -5.02 -19.21 -6.09
C MET A 136 -4.69 -19.39 -4.61
N ASP A 137 -3.47 -19.85 -4.33
CA ASP A 137 -2.90 -19.92 -2.98
C ASP A 137 -2.03 -18.67 -2.73
N PRO A 138 -2.54 -17.66 -2.00
CA PRO A 138 -1.79 -16.43 -1.75
C PRO A 138 -0.71 -16.65 -0.68
N ASP A 139 0.34 -15.81 -0.72
CA ASP A 139 1.18 -15.64 0.46
C ASP A 139 0.46 -14.76 1.48
N ALA A 140 -0.04 -15.35 2.56
CA ALA A 140 -0.76 -14.64 3.62
C ALA A 140 0.17 -13.88 4.60
N ASN A 141 1.49 -14.03 4.48
CA ASN A 141 2.43 -13.30 5.32
C ASN A 141 2.72 -11.90 4.78
N GLU A 142 2.28 -11.61 3.56
CA GLU A 142 2.57 -10.36 2.86
C GLU A 142 1.29 -9.74 2.34
N ARG A 143 1.18 -8.41 2.47
CA ARG A 143 0.12 -7.66 1.82
C ARG A 143 0.45 -7.46 0.35
N ASN A 144 -0.02 -8.35 -0.51
CA ASN A 144 0.44 -8.45 -1.90
C ASN A 144 -0.67 -8.49 -2.95
N LEU A 145 -1.93 -8.28 -2.55
CA LEU A 145 -3.05 -8.20 -3.49
C LEU A 145 -3.41 -6.75 -3.76
N TYR A 146 -3.05 -6.27 -4.96
CA TYR A 146 -3.34 -4.91 -5.40
C TYR A 146 -4.57 -4.90 -6.30
N LEU A 147 -5.49 -3.97 -6.04
CA LEU A 147 -6.76 -3.80 -6.73
C LEU A 147 -6.80 -2.44 -7.40
N ASN A 148 -7.16 -2.39 -8.68
CA ASN A 148 -7.40 -1.12 -9.37
C ASN A 148 -8.89 -0.78 -9.51
N GLU A 149 -9.19 0.41 -10.03
CA GLU A 149 -10.57 0.86 -10.27
C GLU A 149 -11.26 0.11 -11.41
N ALA A 150 -10.51 -0.58 -12.27
CA ALA A 150 -11.09 -1.49 -13.27
C ALA A 150 -11.54 -2.85 -12.67
N GLY A 151 -11.21 -3.12 -11.40
CA GLY A 151 -11.58 -4.36 -10.71
C GLY A 151 -10.68 -5.53 -11.08
N GLN A 152 -9.47 -5.23 -11.55
CA GLN A 152 -8.41 -6.19 -11.77
C GLN A 152 -7.61 -6.34 -10.48
N VAL A 153 -7.19 -7.57 -10.20
CA VAL A 153 -6.36 -7.89 -9.03
C VAL A 153 -5.02 -8.39 -9.52
N ALA A 154 -3.93 -7.79 -9.05
CA ALA A 154 -2.57 -8.26 -9.30
C ALA A 154 -1.88 -8.63 -8.00
N GLY A 155 -1.01 -9.62 -8.05
CA GLY A 155 -0.27 -10.04 -6.86
C GLY A 155 0.66 -11.21 -7.13
N LEU A 156 1.05 -11.88 -6.04
CA LEU A 156 1.90 -13.06 -6.03
C LEU A 156 1.11 -14.29 -5.54
N ALA A 157 1.29 -15.42 -6.19
CA ALA A 157 0.71 -16.70 -5.77
C ALA A 157 1.74 -17.82 -5.86
N PHE A 158 1.56 -18.87 -5.06
CA PHE A 158 2.31 -20.12 -5.19
C PHE A 158 1.67 -21.00 -6.27
N ALA A 159 2.46 -21.52 -7.20
CA ALA A 159 2.03 -22.56 -8.13
C ALA A 159 1.81 -23.90 -7.39
N ASP A 160 0.97 -24.76 -7.98
CA ASP A 160 0.32 -26.02 -7.47
C ASP A 160 1.18 -27.10 -6.78
N SER A 161 2.35 -26.78 -6.22
CA SER A 161 3.13 -27.64 -5.33
C SER A 161 3.99 -26.87 -4.32
N GLY A 162 3.68 -25.60 -4.04
CA GLY A 162 4.12 -24.90 -2.82
C GLY A 162 5.54 -24.33 -2.84
N SER A 163 6.13 -24.00 -3.99
CA SER A 163 7.44 -23.31 -4.01
C SER A 163 7.63 -22.32 -5.14
N ALA A 164 7.16 -22.61 -6.35
CA ALA A 164 7.32 -21.69 -7.46
C ALA A 164 6.33 -20.52 -7.33
N ARG A 165 6.86 -19.33 -7.02
CA ARG A 165 6.08 -18.10 -6.94
C ARG A 165 5.85 -17.53 -8.34
N ARG A 166 4.62 -17.13 -8.64
CA ARG A 166 4.24 -16.50 -9.93
C ARG A 166 3.44 -15.25 -9.68
N GLY A 167 3.71 -14.23 -10.48
CA GLY A 167 2.86 -13.06 -10.54
C GLY A 167 1.57 -13.42 -11.25
N PHE A 168 0.47 -12.77 -10.90
CA PHE A 168 -0.79 -12.95 -11.59
C PHE A 168 -1.51 -11.62 -11.81
N LEU A 169 -2.39 -11.62 -12.81
CA LEU A 169 -3.46 -10.66 -13.02
C LEU A 169 -4.77 -11.44 -13.14
N TRP A 170 -5.73 -11.12 -12.28
CA TRP A 170 -7.10 -11.59 -12.38
C TRP A 170 -7.98 -10.49 -12.98
N GLU A 171 -8.78 -10.81 -13.99
CA GLU A 171 -9.74 -9.90 -14.61
C GLU A 171 -10.97 -10.67 -15.10
N ARG A 172 -12.18 -10.28 -14.65
CA ARG A 172 -13.48 -10.82 -15.12
C ARG A 172 -13.53 -12.35 -15.14
N GLY A 173 -12.97 -13.01 -14.12
CA GLY A 173 -12.92 -14.47 -13.99
C GLY A 173 -11.78 -15.16 -14.74
N GLY A 174 -10.98 -14.43 -15.52
CA GLY A 174 -9.76 -14.93 -16.14
C GLY A 174 -8.54 -14.68 -15.26
N LEU A 175 -7.65 -15.66 -15.17
CA LEU A 175 -6.36 -15.56 -14.49
C LEU A 175 -5.23 -15.61 -15.53
N THR A 176 -4.38 -14.59 -15.56
CA THR A 176 -3.16 -14.54 -16.36
C THR A 176 -1.97 -14.57 -15.42
N THR A 177 -1.12 -15.58 -15.50
CA THR A 177 0.12 -15.66 -14.72
C THR A 177 1.31 -15.17 -15.52
N PHE A 178 2.32 -14.65 -14.83
CA PHE A 178 3.61 -14.28 -15.41
C PHE A 178 4.76 -14.68 -14.48
N ASP A 179 5.89 -15.05 -15.08
CA ASP A 179 7.12 -15.41 -14.40
C ASP A 179 8.26 -14.46 -14.80
N THR A 180 9.37 -14.53 -14.07
CA THR A 180 10.57 -13.71 -14.31
C THR A 180 11.81 -14.54 -14.65
N GLY A 181 11.69 -15.87 -14.62
CA GLY A 181 12.78 -16.79 -14.88
C GLY A 181 12.71 -18.09 -14.06
N PRO A 182 13.66 -19.02 -14.27
CA PRO A 182 13.66 -20.33 -13.61
C PRO A 182 14.17 -20.33 -12.16
N THR A 183 14.82 -19.25 -11.71
CA THR A 183 15.42 -19.11 -10.37
C THR A 183 15.05 -17.78 -9.72
N THR A 184 13.99 -17.17 -10.20
CA THR A 184 13.54 -15.83 -9.80
C THR A 184 12.02 -15.79 -9.79
N HIS A 185 11.47 -14.87 -9.01
CA HIS A 185 10.05 -14.59 -8.98
C HIS A 185 9.75 -13.09 -9.03
N PRO A 186 8.58 -12.69 -9.54
CA PRO A 186 8.12 -11.32 -9.44
C PRO A 186 7.64 -11.00 -8.02
N VAL A 187 7.91 -9.78 -7.57
CA VAL A 187 7.23 -9.14 -6.44
C VAL A 187 6.43 -7.97 -7.01
N VAL A 188 5.11 -8.08 -6.96
CA VAL A 188 4.20 -7.03 -7.41
C VAL A 188 4.17 -5.91 -6.36
N MET A 189 4.27 -4.66 -6.79
CA MET A 189 4.29 -3.49 -5.93
C MET A 189 3.18 -2.47 -6.24
N GLY A 190 2.37 -2.75 -7.26
CA GLY A 190 1.21 -1.95 -7.61
C GLY A 190 0.67 -2.28 -9.00
N ILE A 191 -0.58 -1.91 -9.21
CA ILE A 191 -1.29 -1.95 -10.49
C ILE A 191 -1.99 -0.61 -10.70
N ASN A 192 -2.03 -0.13 -11.93
CA ASN A 192 -2.83 1.04 -12.30
C ASN A 192 -4.12 0.65 -13.02
N ASP A 193 -5.03 1.61 -13.21
CA ASP A 193 -6.33 1.39 -13.88
C ASP A 193 -6.25 0.96 -15.34
N SER A 194 -5.09 1.14 -15.98
CA SER A 194 -4.83 0.65 -17.33
C SER A 194 -4.32 -0.80 -17.36
N GLY A 195 -4.29 -1.49 -16.21
CA GLY A 195 -3.83 -2.86 -16.06
C GLY A 195 -2.31 -3.02 -16.18
N GLN A 196 -1.54 -1.95 -15.95
CA GLN A 196 -0.09 -2.01 -15.89
C GLN A 196 0.35 -2.35 -14.47
N VAL A 197 1.22 -3.34 -14.34
CA VAL A 197 1.75 -3.81 -13.06
C VAL A 197 3.21 -3.39 -12.97
N ALA A 198 3.62 -2.84 -11.83
CA ALA A 198 5.02 -2.54 -11.54
C ALA A 198 5.54 -3.40 -10.39
N GLY A 199 6.81 -3.76 -10.45
CA GLY A 199 7.39 -4.64 -9.43
C GLY A 199 8.88 -4.86 -9.54
N LEU A 200 9.38 -5.79 -8.73
CA LEU A 200 10.77 -6.20 -8.67
C LEU A 200 10.92 -7.67 -9.04
N VAL A 201 12.09 -8.05 -9.54
CA VAL A 201 12.48 -9.44 -9.77
C VAL A 201 13.43 -9.86 -8.66
N LEU A 202 13.02 -10.81 -7.83
CA LEU A 202 13.84 -11.37 -6.74
C LEU A 202 14.34 -12.75 -7.13
N ASN A 203 15.49 -13.15 -6.61
CA ASN A 203 15.91 -14.55 -6.69
C ASN A 203 15.05 -15.39 -5.73
N ASP A 204 14.83 -16.66 -6.02
CA ASP A 204 13.97 -17.52 -5.19
C ASP A 204 14.53 -17.77 -3.78
N ASP A 205 15.84 -17.60 -3.60
CA ASP A 205 16.53 -17.66 -2.31
C ASP A 205 16.51 -16.31 -1.56
N ASP A 206 16.09 -15.23 -2.21
CA ASP A 206 15.85 -13.97 -1.52
C ASP A 206 14.62 -14.11 -0.62
N SER A 207 14.80 -13.78 0.66
CA SER A 207 13.66 -13.56 1.55
C SER A 207 13.11 -12.17 1.29
N PRO A 208 11.82 -12.04 0.94
CA PRO A 208 11.17 -10.72 0.87
C PRO A 208 11.11 -10.01 2.23
N SER A 209 11.27 -10.75 3.35
CA SER A 209 11.40 -10.21 4.72
C SER A 209 12.84 -9.88 5.15
N GLY A 210 13.83 -10.04 4.26
CA GLY A 210 15.22 -9.72 4.54
C GLY A 210 15.41 -8.22 4.83
N ALA A 211 16.08 -7.89 5.94
CA ALA A 211 16.34 -6.51 6.33
C ALA A 211 17.20 -5.78 5.28
N HIS A 212 16.74 -4.58 4.89
CA HIS A 212 17.32 -3.60 3.94
C HIS A 212 17.05 -3.85 2.44
N PRO A 213 16.82 -2.79 1.63
CA PRO A 213 16.42 -2.95 0.24
C PRO A 213 17.55 -3.63 -0.51
N ILE A 214 17.34 -4.91 -0.82
CA ILE A 214 18.18 -5.54 -1.80
C ILE A 214 17.77 -4.94 -3.13
N PHE A 215 18.64 -4.12 -3.70
CA PHE A 215 18.40 -3.48 -4.99
C PHE A 215 18.31 -4.57 -6.06
N ARG A 216 17.21 -4.60 -6.81
CA ARG A 216 16.83 -5.67 -7.73
C ARG A 216 16.46 -5.12 -9.10
N PRO A 217 16.47 -5.95 -10.17
CA PRO A 217 15.85 -5.56 -11.42
C PRO A 217 14.38 -5.19 -11.18
N ALA A 218 13.94 -4.06 -11.72
CA ALA A 218 12.54 -3.65 -11.70
C ALA A 218 11.89 -3.93 -13.05
N PHE A 219 10.58 -4.15 -13.04
CA PHE A 219 9.81 -4.42 -14.24
C PHE A 219 8.51 -3.62 -14.28
N ARG A 220 8.01 -3.43 -15.50
CA ARG A 220 6.61 -3.10 -15.79
C ARG A 220 6.03 -4.23 -16.65
N TRP A 221 4.88 -4.74 -16.27
CA TRP A 221 4.14 -5.74 -17.01
C TRP A 221 2.84 -5.15 -17.55
N ARG A 222 2.48 -5.48 -18.80
CA ARG A 222 1.19 -5.14 -19.39
C ARG A 222 0.82 -6.16 -20.46
N SER A 223 -0.39 -6.72 -20.37
CA SER A 223 -0.98 -7.59 -21.40
C SER A 223 -0.03 -8.72 -21.85
N GLY A 224 0.60 -9.40 -20.90
CA GLY A 224 1.50 -10.54 -21.15
C GLY A 224 2.94 -10.15 -21.53
N THR A 225 3.23 -8.86 -21.67
CA THR A 225 4.60 -8.38 -21.95
C THR A 225 5.23 -7.83 -20.68
N MET A 226 6.40 -8.37 -20.31
CA MET A 226 7.24 -7.83 -19.26
C MET A 226 8.36 -6.98 -19.86
N THR A 227 8.48 -5.75 -19.39
CA THR A 227 9.51 -4.80 -19.80
C THR A 227 10.36 -4.45 -18.60
N ALA A 228 11.68 -4.66 -18.70
CA ALA A 228 12.61 -4.25 -17.66
C ALA A 228 12.64 -2.71 -17.57
N LEU A 229 12.61 -2.18 -16.34
CA LEU A 229 12.83 -0.76 -16.09
C LEU A 229 14.34 -0.51 -16.00
N ASP A 230 14.88 0.24 -16.96
CA ASP A 230 16.30 0.57 -17.01
C ASP A 230 16.71 1.37 -15.77
N THR A 231 17.64 0.84 -14.98
CA THR A 231 18.18 1.52 -13.78
C THR A 231 19.45 2.33 -14.09
N ARG A 232 19.97 2.22 -15.32
CA ARG A 232 21.27 2.77 -15.77
C ARG A 232 22.46 2.37 -14.89
N GLY A 233 22.43 1.19 -14.27
CA GLY A 233 23.46 0.78 -13.34
C GLY A 233 23.01 -0.36 -12.43
N GLY A 234 23.05 -0.14 -11.11
CA GLY A 234 22.70 -1.12 -10.08
C GLY A 234 21.24 -1.55 -10.13
N GLY A 235 20.65 -1.84 -8.97
CA GLY A 235 19.24 -2.24 -8.90
C GLY A 235 18.32 -1.08 -8.53
N ALA A 236 17.03 -1.36 -8.54
CA ALA A 236 15.99 -0.53 -7.94
C ALA A 236 15.59 -1.12 -6.57
N GLY A 237 15.30 -0.25 -5.61
CA GLY A 237 14.53 -0.60 -4.44
C GLY A 237 13.03 -0.68 -4.77
N PRO A 238 12.17 -0.76 -3.74
CA PRO A 238 10.72 -0.69 -3.90
C PRO A 238 10.25 0.40 -4.87
N VAL A 239 9.32 0.03 -5.75
CA VAL A 239 8.72 0.94 -6.74
C VAL A 239 7.25 1.22 -6.42
N ARG A 240 6.72 2.31 -6.98
CA ARG A 240 5.30 2.72 -6.95
C ARG A 240 4.85 3.11 -8.34
N ILE A 241 3.59 2.87 -8.68
CA ILE A 241 2.99 3.23 -9.98
C ILE A 241 1.76 4.12 -9.76
N ASN A 242 1.57 5.16 -10.58
CA ASN A 242 0.35 5.99 -10.58
C ASN A 242 -0.62 5.59 -11.71
N HIS A 243 -1.82 6.19 -11.74
CA HIS A 243 -2.83 5.90 -12.77
C HIS A 243 -2.34 6.19 -14.19
N SER A 244 -1.52 7.23 -14.33
CA SER A 244 -0.89 7.61 -15.60
C SER A 244 0.18 6.62 -16.08
N GLY A 245 0.56 5.64 -15.26
CA GLY A 245 1.55 4.60 -15.58
C GLY A 245 3.00 5.03 -15.41
N GLN A 246 3.24 6.18 -14.76
CA GLN A 246 4.58 6.53 -14.30
C GLN A 246 4.95 5.63 -13.13
N VAL A 247 6.22 5.23 -13.08
CA VAL A 247 6.76 4.43 -11.98
C VAL A 247 7.81 5.25 -11.27
N ALA A 248 7.77 5.33 -9.95
CA ALA A 248 8.78 5.98 -9.13
C ALA A 248 9.49 4.95 -8.23
N GLY A 249 10.78 5.15 -7.99
CA GLY A 249 11.56 4.29 -7.12
C GLY A 249 12.92 4.89 -6.77
N VAL A 250 13.68 4.18 -5.95
CA VAL A 250 15.09 4.52 -5.65
C VAL A 250 15.99 3.58 -6.44
N VAL A 251 16.99 4.11 -7.14
CA VAL A 251 18.00 3.30 -7.85
C VAL A 251 19.38 3.47 -7.23
N THR A 252 20.22 2.46 -7.36
CA THR A 252 21.65 2.54 -7.06
C THR A 252 22.52 2.66 -8.31
N ASP A 253 23.71 3.20 -8.11
CA ASP A 253 24.80 3.04 -9.06
C ASP A 253 25.33 1.59 -9.09
N ALA A 254 26.23 1.28 -10.03
CA ALA A 254 26.80 -0.06 -10.14
C ALA A 254 27.62 -0.50 -8.90
N SER A 255 28.06 0.45 -8.07
CA SER A 255 28.74 0.16 -6.81
C SER A 255 27.80 -0.13 -5.64
N GLY A 256 26.48 0.07 -5.83
CA GLY A 256 25.48 -0.06 -4.78
C GLY A 256 25.55 1.04 -3.72
N SER A 257 26.42 2.05 -3.89
CA SER A 257 26.77 3.01 -2.84
C SER A 257 26.02 4.34 -3.00
N ALA A 258 25.84 4.79 -4.25
CA ALA A 258 25.12 6.03 -4.52
C ALA A 258 23.66 5.73 -4.84
N ARG A 259 22.74 6.45 -4.20
CA ARG A 259 21.29 6.34 -4.40
C ARG A 259 20.72 7.60 -5.03
N ASP A 260 19.64 7.44 -5.78
CA ASP A 260 18.88 8.54 -6.36
C ASP A 260 17.42 8.14 -6.55
N VAL A 261 16.51 9.08 -6.36
CA VAL A 261 15.10 8.91 -6.70
C VAL A 261 14.92 9.10 -8.21
N VAL A 262 14.18 8.19 -8.83
CA VAL A 262 13.89 8.21 -10.26
C VAL A 262 12.40 8.07 -10.55
N VAL A 263 11.99 8.63 -11.69
CA VAL A 263 10.68 8.42 -12.29
C VAL A 263 10.83 7.89 -13.71
N TRP A 264 10.31 6.70 -13.99
CA TRP A 264 10.12 6.16 -15.33
C TRP A 264 8.78 6.63 -15.89
N SER A 265 8.78 7.22 -17.08
CA SER A 265 7.52 7.61 -17.74
C SER A 265 6.68 6.40 -18.15
N SER A 266 5.44 6.62 -18.57
CA SER A 266 4.55 5.56 -19.06
C SER A 266 4.98 4.92 -20.38
N ALA A 267 5.93 5.53 -21.11
CA ALA A 267 6.45 4.96 -22.35
C ALA A 267 7.28 3.68 -22.07
N PRO A 268 7.16 2.62 -22.89
CA PRO A 268 7.82 1.32 -22.65
C PRO A 268 9.35 1.38 -22.59
N GLU A 269 9.97 2.23 -23.40
CA GLU A 269 11.44 2.38 -23.46
C GLU A 269 11.93 3.61 -22.68
N ALA A 270 11.09 4.15 -21.80
CA ALA A 270 11.46 5.34 -21.07
C ALA A 270 12.61 5.05 -20.11
N HIS A 271 13.73 5.71 -20.36
CA HIS A 271 14.78 5.79 -19.35
C HIS A 271 14.29 6.60 -18.13
N PRO A 272 14.82 6.31 -16.93
CA PRO A 272 14.44 7.03 -15.73
C PRO A 272 14.85 8.49 -15.81
N THR A 273 14.00 9.39 -15.34
CA THR A 273 14.39 10.76 -14.98
C THR A 273 14.90 10.75 -13.55
N ARG A 274 16.15 11.19 -13.34
CA ARG A 274 16.76 11.33 -12.02
C ARG A 274 16.32 12.63 -11.39
N LEU A 275 15.82 12.58 -10.15
CA LEU A 275 15.35 13.76 -9.42
C LEU A 275 16.49 14.47 -8.69
N GLY A 276 17.67 13.86 -8.59
CA GLY A 276 18.83 14.43 -7.88
C GLY A 276 18.68 14.38 -6.37
N ILE A 277 17.79 13.51 -5.88
CA ILE A 277 17.54 13.33 -4.45
C ILE A 277 18.41 12.16 -3.99
N VAL A 278 19.57 12.50 -3.44
CA VAL A 278 20.51 11.52 -2.90
C VAL A 278 20.06 11.03 -1.54
N ASP A 279 20.48 9.81 -1.19
CA ASP A 279 20.27 9.19 0.12
C ASP A 279 18.80 8.96 0.54
N ALA A 280 17.85 9.07 -0.39
CA ALA A 280 16.49 8.59 -0.15
C ALA A 280 16.50 7.06 0.04
N ASP A 281 15.79 6.58 1.05
CA ASP A 281 15.69 5.14 1.33
C ASP A 281 14.55 4.48 0.57
N HIS A 282 13.40 5.15 0.49
CA HIS A 282 12.28 4.63 -0.26
C HIS A 282 11.33 5.70 -0.79
N VAL A 283 10.65 5.36 -1.89
CA VAL A 283 9.48 6.07 -2.39
C VAL A 283 8.25 5.52 -1.67
N VAL A 284 7.53 6.39 -0.98
CA VAL A 284 6.26 6.07 -0.29
C VAL A 284 5.13 5.98 -1.31
N ALA A 285 4.98 7.02 -2.14
CA ALA A 285 3.90 7.15 -3.11
C ALA A 285 4.29 8.07 -4.29
N ILE A 286 3.55 7.94 -5.39
CA ILE A 286 3.56 8.88 -6.53
C ILE A 286 2.10 9.17 -6.91
N ASN A 287 1.74 10.44 -7.07
CA ASN A 287 0.40 10.83 -7.54
C ASN A 287 0.39 11.08 -9.06
N ASP A 288 -0.77 11.35 -9.65
CA ASP A 288 -0.91 11.60 -11.09
C ASP A 288 -0.41 12.97 -11.56
N GLN A 289 -0.08 13.88 -10.64
CA GLN A 289 0.63 15.11 -10.96
C GLN A 289 2.14 14.87 -11.13
N GLY A 290 2.63 13.69 -10.74
CA GLY A 290 4.04 13.32 -10.75
C GLY A 290 4.77 13.71 -9.46
N ASP A 291 4.04 14.11 -8.42
CA ASP A 291 4.63 14.36 -7.10
C ASP A 291 5.07 13.04 -6.47
N VAL A 292 6.23 13.05 -5.82
CA VAL A 292 6.83 11.85 -5.23
C VAL A 292 7.02 12.07 -3.73
N LEU A 293 6.32 11.25 -2.94
CA LEU A 293 6.44 11.22 -1.49
C LEU A 293 7.55 10.25 -1.10
N LEU A 294 8.43 10.69 -0.19
CA LEU A 294 9.64 9.99 0.19
C LEU A 294 9.73 9.90 1.71
N SER A 295 10.35 8.82 2.20
CA SER A 295 10.87 8.80 3.56
C SER A 295 12.29 8.23 3.61
N SER A 296 13.03 8.63 4.66
CA SER A 296 14.40 8.19 4.91
C SER A 296 14.53 7.50 6.28
N ILE A 297 15.28 6.40 6.29
CA ILE A 297 15.76 5.64 7.44
C ILE A 297 17.27 5.41 7.27
N THR A 298 18.09 6.32 7.84
CA THR A 298 19.47 6.18 8.41
C THR A 298 20.42 7.30 7.95
N GLY A 299 21.13 8.01 8.83
CA GLY A 299 22.30 7.53 9.58
C GLY A 299 22.20 7.41 11.12
N PRO A 300 23.35 7.35 11.84
CA PRO A 300 23.45 6.84 13.23
C PRO A 300 22.77 7.70 14.31
N THR A 301 22.20 8.84 13.93
CA THR A 301 21.34 9.72 14.75
C THR A 301 20.12 10.23 13.96
N ALA A 302 19.83 9.68 12.79
CA ALA A 302 18.82 10.22 11.89
C ALA A 302 17.42 9.83 12.34
N SER A 303 16.69 10.84 12.80
CA SER A 303 15.25 10.76 12.93
C SER A 303 14.62 10.67 11.53
N PRO A 304 13.55 9.87 11.31
CA PRO A 304 12.89 9.75 10.02
C PRO A 304 12.62 11.12 9.40
N GLY A 305 13.08 11.32 8.17
CA GLY A 305 12.80 12.52 7.39
C GLY A 305 11.73 12.23 6.35
N GLY A 306 10.67 13.03 6.33
CA GLY A 306 9.66 13.00 5.28
C GLY A 306 9.90 14.12 4.27
N TYR A 307 9.81 13.79 2.97
CA TYR A 307 9.99 14.77 1.90
C TYR A 307 8.95 14.59 0.80
N LEU A 308 8.54 15.70 0.20
CA LEU A 308 7.70 15.73 -1.00
C LEU A 308 8.51 16.36 -2.13
N TRP A 309 8.75 15.62 -3.21
CA TRP A 309 9.12 16.25 -4.48
C TRP A 309 7.83 16.79 -5.10
N HIS A 310 7.79 18.07 -5.41
CA HIS A 310 6.69 18.75 -6.09
C HIS A 310 7.25 19.91 -6.92
N ASP A 311 6.78 20.08 -8.16
CA ASP A 311 7.20 21.18 -9.05
C ASP A 311 8.73 21.38 -9.16
N ASN A 312 9.47 20.27 -9.26
CA ASN A 312 10.93 20.27 -9.36
C ASN A 312 11.65 20.88 -8.15
N GLN A 313 10.99 20.84 -6.98
CA GLN A 313 11.54 21.23 -5.69
C GLN A 313 11.39 20.08 -4.70
N LEU A 314 12.40 19.89 -3.86
CA LEU A 314 12.32 18.98 -2.72
C LEU A 314 11.85 19.78 -1.50
N ILE A 315 10.70 19.39 -0.97
CA ILE A 315 10.04 20.05 0.16
C ILE A 315 10.17 19.16 1.38
N THR A 316 10.81 19.66 2.44
CA THR A 316 10.92 18.96 3.72
C THR A 316 9.61 19.07 4.49
N LEU A 317 9.07 17.94 4.95
CA LEU A 317 7.87 17.92 5.78
C LEU A 317 8.20 18.38 7.20
N ALA A 318 7.45 19.38 7.69
CA ALA A 318 7.65 19.92 9.03
C ALA A 318 7.27 18.91 10.13
N THR A 319 7.94 18.95 11.28
CA THR A 319 7.58 18.17 12.47
C THR A 319 6.74 19.01 13.45
N LEU A 320 6.13 18.36 14.45
CA LEU A 320 5.42 19.04 15.55
C LEU A 320 6.37 19.57 16.64
N GLY A 321 7.61 19.90 16.26
CA GLY A 321 8.69 20.34 17.15
C GLY A 321 9.64 19.23 17.61
N GLY A 322 9.39 17.98 17.23
CA GLY A 322 10.32 16.86 17.39
C GLY A 322 11.29 16.73 16.21
N LEU A 323 11.98 15.59 16.14
CA LEU A 323 13.06 15.37 15.16
C LEU A 323 12.63 14.56 13.94
N ALA A 324 11.47 13.91 13.99
CA ALA A 324 11.02 12.94 12.99
C ALA A 324 9.67 13.28 12.33
N ALA A 325 9.58 12.99 11.03
CA ALA A 325 8.36 12.90 10.23
C ALA A 325 8.36 11.58 9.44
N ASP A 326 7.25 10.85 9.51
CA ASP A 326 7.03 9.56 8.85
C ASP A 326 5.77 9.67 7.99
N PRO A 327 5.91 10.03 6.71
CA PRO A 327 4.78 10.18 5.81
C PRO A 327 4.28 8.80 5.33
N GLY A 328 2.97 8.60 5.35
CA GLY A 328 2.33 7.33 4.98
C GLY A 328 1.43 7.39 3.76
N GLY A 329 0.97 8.57 3.34
CA GLY A 329 0.04 8.71 2.22
C GLY A 329 0.16 10.05 1.50
N LEU A 330 -0.05 10.01 0.19
CA LEU A 330 -0.11 11.15 -0.71
C LEU A 330 -1.40 11.05 -1.52
N SER A 331 -2.17 12.13 -1.53
CA SER A 331 -3.38 12.27 -2.33
C SER A 331 -3.11 12.87 -3.70
N ALA A 332 -4.13 12.81 -4.57
CA ALA A 332 -4.08 13.38 -5.91
C ALA A 332 -3.89 14.91 -5.95
N ASP A 333 -4.27 15.64 -4.90
CA ASP A 333 -4.15 17.10 -4.82
C ASP A 333 -2.89 17.57 -4.06
N GLY A 334 -2.06 16.64 -3.60
CA GLY A 334 -0.81 16.94 -2.89
C GLY A 334 -0.95 17.01 -1.37
N LEU A 335 -2.12 16.70 -0.78
CA LEU A 335 -2.24 16.50 0.66
C LEU A 335 -1.45 15.25 1.07
N VAL A 336 -0.55 15.41 2.04
CA VAL A 336 0.24 14.32 2.64
C VAL A 336 -0.27 14.06 4.05
N VAL A 337 -0.30 12.78 4.45
CA VAL A 337 -0.55 12.37 5.85
C VAL A 337 0.49 11.40 6.35
N GLY A 338 0.55 11.27 7.68
CA GLY A 338 1.40 10.30 8.34
C GLY A 338 1.49 10.62 9.83
N ALA A 339 2.69 10.49 10.38
CA ALA A 339 2.99 10.83 11.76
C ALA A 339 4.19 11.76 11.86
N SER A 340 4.23 12.60 12.89
CA SER A 340 5.41 13.39 13.23
C SER A 340 5.58 13.47 14.74
N THR A 341 6.80 13.74 15.17
CA THR A 341 7.13 13.82 16.60
C THR A 341 6.96 15.24 17.13
N SER A 342 6.48 15.36 18.37
CA SER A 342 6.47 16.63 19.10
C SER A 342 7.75 16.82 19.93
N THR A 343 7.88 17.95 20.63
CA THR A 343 9.10 18.30 21.39
C THR A 343 9.46 17.31 22.49
N ASP A 344 8.51 16.51 22.98
CA ASP A 344 8.75 15.46 23.99
C ASP A 344 9.11 14.09 23.35
N GLY A 345 9.15 14.02 22.02
CA GLY A 345 9.43 12.81 21.25
C GLY A 345 8.21 11.92 21.00
N ALA A 346 7.02 12.27 21.48
CA ALA A 346 5.81 11.51 21.20
C ALA A 346 5.39 11.63 19.73
N TRP A 347 4.95 10.52 19.14
CA TRP A 347 4.41 10.48 17.79
C TRP A 347 2.95 10.94 17.77
N HIS A 348 2.64 11.79 16.79
CA HIS A 348 1.31 12.33 16.58
C HIS A 348 0.95 12.23 15.11
N ALA A 349 -0.29 11.85 14.86
CA ALA A 349 -0.84 11.88 13.53
C ALA A 349 -0.82 13.31 12.96
N THR A 350 -0.35 13.45 11.74
CA THR A 350 -0.05 14.75 11.12
C THR A 350 -0.54 14.76 9.67
N ALA A 351 -1.04 15.91 9.24
CA ALA A 351 -1.37 16.19 7.84
C ALA A 351 -0.58 17.42 7.39
N TRP A 352 0.02 17.34 6.22
CA TRP A 352 0.72 18.43 5.55
C TRP A 352 -0.11 18.86 4.34
N PRO A 353 -0.71 20.06 4.37
CA PRO A 353 -1.58 20.53 3.30
C PRO A 353 -0.80 20.68 1.98
N PRO A 354 -1.50 20.63 0.83
CA PRO A 354 -0.88 20.89 -0.47
C PRO A 354 -0.06 22.17 -0.45
N THR A 355 1.13 22.11 -1.06
CA THR A 355 1.96 23.29 -1.21
C THR A 355 1.30 24.26 -2.19
N PRO A 356 1.08 25.53 -1.82
CA PRO A 356 0.51 26.49 -2.77
C PRO A 356 1.48 26.64 -3.95
N THR A 357 0.95 26.51 -5.17
CA THR A 357 1.71 26.87 -6.38
C THR A 357 2.10 28.34 -6.27
N PRO A 358 3.37 28.72 -6.49
CA PRO A 358 3.74 30.12 -6.53
C PRO A 358 2.89 30.81 -7.60
N ASP A 359 2.26 31.95 -7.27
CA ASP A 359 1.54 32.77 -8.24
C ASP A 359 2.40 32.94 -9.48
N ARG A 360 1.97 32.36 -10.60
CA ARG A 360 2.59 32.60 -11.90
C ARG A 360 2.46 34.10 -12.14
N PRO A 361 3.55 34.88 -12.25
CA PRO A 361 3.40 36.28 -12.60
C PRO A 361 2.67 36.34 -13.93
N GLY A 362 1.52 37.01 -13.93
CA GLY A 362 0.69 37.16 -15.13
C GLY A 362 1.53 37.71 -16.29
N PRO A 363 1.16 37.38 -17.55
CA PRO A 363 1.87 37.92 -18.70
C PRO A 363 1.91 39.44 -18.59
N SER A 364 3.14 39.99 -18.65
CA SER A 364 3.42 41.42 -18.58
C SER A 364 2.97 42.15 -19.83
#